data_AF-A0A9N9AGK3-F1
#
_entry.id   AF-A0A9N9AGK3-F1
#
_cell.length_a   1.000
_cell.length_b   1.000
_cell.length_c   1.000
_cell.angle_alpha   90.00
_cell.angle_beta   90.00
_cell.angle_gamma   90.00
#
_symmetry.space_group_name_H-M   'P 1'
#
loop_
_entity.id
_entity.type
_entity.pdbx_description
1 polymer ?
#
loop_
_entity_poly.entity_id
_entity_poly.type
_entity_poly.pdbx_seq_one_letter_code
_entity_poly.pdbx_strand_id
1 'polypeptide(L)'
;MGEGHSWWGHMGGPVQRGVVTYSISPYQQRAFAGALKHGIFNTYRRVASQSLYIGIPFVLGYFIYTEGKKKHEYYHTKAGIAEMDDDIRTKDPLSHYTFTLYLSVSIK
;
A
#
# COMPACT_ATOMS: atom_id res chain seq x y z
N MET A 1 11.35 -36.09 3.18
CA MET A 1 10.03 -35.57 2.76
C MET A 1 10.27 -34.92 1.40
N GLY A 2 9.75 -35.51 0.32
CA GLY A 2 10.23 -35.25 -1.04
C GLY A 2 10.01 -33.81 -1.48
N GLU A 3 11.09 -33.18 -1.96
CA GLU A 3 11.13 -31.80 -2.48
C GLU A 3 10.60 -31.73 -3.91
N GLY A 4 9.37 -32.20 -4.12
CA GLY A 4 8.65 -32.13 -5.39
C GLY A 4 7.33 -31.39 -5.22
N HIS A 5 6.90 -30.65 -6.25
CA HIS A 5 5.61 -29.96 -6.24
C HIS A 5 4.47 -30.95 -5.96
N SER A 6 3.59 -30.60 -5.02
CA SER A 6 2.43 -31.40 -4.65
C SER A 6 1.51 -31.69 -5.85
N TRP A 7 0.91 -32.88 -5.84
CA TRP A 7 -0.05 -33.33 -6.86
C TRP A 7 -1.34 -33.85 -6.21
N TRP A 8 -2.39 -34.03 -7.01
CA TRP A 8 -3.62 -34.69 -6.55
C TRP A 8 -3.29 -36.05 -5.94
N GLY A 9 -3.75 -36.29 -4.71
CA GLY A 9 -3.44 -37.51 -3.95
C GLY A 9 -2.16 -37.44 -3.09
N HIS A 10 -1.29 -36.46 -3.28
CA HIS A 10 -0.09 -36.22 -2.44
C HIS A 10 0.14 -34.73 -2.22
N MET A 11 -0.78 -34.10 -1.48
CA MET A 11 -0.75 -32.65 -1.21
C MET A 11 0.15 -32.24 -0.02
N GLY A 12 0.82 -33.19 0.64
CA GLY A 12 1.72 -32.90 1.77
C GLY A 12 1.05 -32.39 3.05
N GLY A 13 -0.29 -32.31 3.08
CA GLY A 13 -1.04 -31.92 4.27
C GLY A 13 -1.18 -33.04 5.32
N PRO A 14 -1.63 -32.71 6.54
CA PRO A 14 -1.92 -33.71 7.57
C PRO A 14 -3.05 -34.64 7.12
N VAL A 15 -3.06 -35.88 7.63
CA VAL A 15 -4.10 -36.87 7.34
C VAL A 15 -5.43 -36.39 7.93
N GLN A 16 -6.45 -36.21 7.08
CA GLN A 16 -7.80 -35.83 7.49
C GLN A 16 -8.70 -37.07 7.53
N ARG A 17 -9.34 -37.35 8.68
CA ARG A 17 -10.32 -38.44 8.84
C ARG A 17 -11.57 -37.88 9.51
N GLY A 18 -12.75 -38.30 9.04
CA GLY A 18 -14.04 -37.92 9.65
C GLY A 18 -14.66 -36.60 9.17
N VAL A 19 -14.07 -35.94 8.17
CA VAL A 19 -14.66 -34.73 7.55
C VAL A 19 -15.54 -35.15 6.38
N VAL A 20 -16.84 -34.84 6.44
CA VAL A 20 -17.80 -35.10 5.36
C VAL A 20 -18.20 -33.77 4.72
N THR A 21 -18.05 -33.67 3.39
CA THR A 21 -18.39 -32.46 2.64
C THR A 21 -19.59 -32.72 1.75
N TYR A 22 -20.60 -31.85 1.84
CA TYR A 22 -21.78 -31.90 0.99
C TYR A 22 -21.73 -30.77 -0.05
N SER A 23 -22.16 -31.08 -1.27
CA SER A 23 -22.27 -30.09 -2.34
C SER A 23 -23.53 -30.35 -3.17
N ILE A 24 -24.05 -29.30 -3.80
CA ILE A 24 -25.22 -29.36 -4.70
C ILE A 24 -24.74 -28.97 -6.09
N SER A 25 -25.28 -29.59 -7.15
CA SER A 25 -24.94 -29.26 -8.53
C SER A 25 -25.21 -27.78 -8.83
N PRO A 26 -24.32 -27.06 -9.52
CA PRO A 26 -24.51 -25.64 -9.83
C PRO A 26 -25.73 -25.39 -10.71
N TYR A 27 -26.14 -26.37 -11.54
CA TYR A 27 -27.34 -26.28 -12.38
C TYR A 27 -28.65 -26.31 -11.59
N GLN A 28 -28.60 -26.71 -10.32
CA GLN A 28 -29.75 -26.73 -9.41
C GLN A 28 -29.80 -25.47 -8.53
N GLN A 29 -28.77 -24.62 -8.57
CA GLN A 29 -28.65 -23.41 -7.75
C GLN A 29 -28.93 -22.15 -8.58
N ARG A 30 -29.38 -21.09 -7.90
CA ARG A 30 -29.49 -19.75 -8.51
C ARG A 30 -28.12 -19.05 -8.41
N ALA A 31 -27.49 -18.77 -9.55
CA ALA A 31 -26.12 -18.23 -9.61
C ALA A 31 -25.88 -16.94 -8.80
N PHE A 32 -26.86 -16.03 -8.73
CA PHE A 32 -26.74 -14.74 -8.02
C PHE A 32 -27.68 -14.62 -6.82
N ALA A 33 -28.08 -15.74 -6.20
CA ALA A 33 -28.91 -15.69 -5.00
C ALA A 33 -28.24 -14.82 -3.91
N GLY A 34 -28.90 -13.74 -3.51
CA GLY A 34 -28.42 -12.87 -2.44
C GLY A 34 -27.24 -11.96 -2.79
N ALA A 35 -26.82 -11.88 -4.07
CA ALA A 35 -25.67 -11.07 -4.48
C ALA A 35 -25.82 -9.59 -4.10
N LEU A 36 -26.99 -8.98 -4.30
CA LEU A 36 -27.22 -7.58 -3.92
C LEU A 36 -27.58 -7.46 -2.43
N LYS A 37 -28.54 -8.27 -1.94
CA LYS A 37 -29.04 -8.22 -0.56
C LYS A 37 -27.94 -8.46 0.48
N HIS A 38 -27.03 -9.40 0.23
CA HIS A 38 -25.96 -9.76 1.16
C HIS A 38 -24.58 -9.28 0.71
N GLY A 39 -24.33 -9.25 -0.61
CA GLY A 39 -23.02 -8.86 -1.13
C GLY A 39 -22.66 -7.42 -0.84
N ILE A 40 -23.59 -6.46 -0.95
CA ILE A 40 -23.30 -5.04 -0.68
C ILE A 40 -22.86 -4.84 0.78
N PHE A 41 -23.65 -5.33 1.75
CA PHE A 41 -23.31 -5.19 3.17
C PHE A 41 -22.07 -5.98 3.57
N ASN A 42 -21.87 -7.18 3.00
CA ASN A 42 -20.66 -7.96 3.25
C ASN A 42 -19.40 -7.30 2.67
N THR A 43 -19.49 -6.71 1.47
CA THR A 43 -18.40 -5.95 0.86
C THR A 43 -18.08 -4.71 1.69
N TYR A 44 -19.08 -3.94 2.11
CA TYR A 44 -18.88 -2.80 2.99
C TYR A 44 -18.16 -3.22 4.29
N ARG A 45 -18.66 -4.25 4.99
CA ARG A 45 -18.03 -4.75 6.22
C ARG A 45 -16.57 -5.16 6.00
N ARG A 46 -16.25 -5.80 4.87
CA ARG A 46 -14.88 -6.20 4.51
C ARG A 46 -13.99 -4.99 4.23
N VAL A 47 -14.45 -4.04 3.42
CA VAL A 47 -13.67 -2.83 3.07
C VAL A 47 -13.48 -1.94 4.30
N ALA A 48 -14.51 -1.75 5.11
CA ALA A 48 -14.44 -0.97 6.34
C ALA A 48 -13.37 -1.50 7.29
N SER A 49 -13.26 -2.84 7.44
CA SER A 49 -12.23 -3.45 8.31
C SER A 49 -10.79 -3.19 7.85
N GLN A 50 -10.58 -2.93 6.55
CA GLN A 50 -9.26 -2.66 5.97
C GLN A 50 -9.01 -1.17 5.68
N SER A 51 -10.05 -0.35 5.83
CA SER A 51 -10.04 1.06 5.43
C SER A 51 -8.98 1.89 6.15
N LEU A 52 -8.61 1.55 7.40
CA LEU A 52 -7.55 2.26 8.13
C LEU A 52 -6.15 1.89 7.63
N TYR A 53 -5.91 0.60 7.36
CA TYR A 53 -4.62 0.13 6.86
C TYR A 53 -4.29 0.71 5.48
N ILE A 54 -5.31 0.94 4.66
CA ILE A 54 -5.17 1.54 3.34
C ILE A 54 -5.26 3.07 3.45
N GLY A 55 -6.26 3.58 4.16
CA GLY A 55 -6.57 5.01 4.21
C GLY A 55 -5.45 5.86 4.80
N ILE A 56 -4.82 5.42 5.90
CA ILE A 56 -3.75 6.19 6.54
C ILE A 56 -2.55 6.44 5.60
N PRO A 57 -1.93 5.42 4.98
CA PRO A 57 -0.81 5.65 4.06
C PRO A 57 -1.23 6.41 2.79
N PHE A 58 -2.46 6.22 2.29
CA PHE A 58 -2.95 6.98 1.13
C PHE A 58 -3.08 8.48 1.43
N VAL A 59 -3.67 8.82 2.58
CA VAL A 59 -3.83 10.21 3.01
C VAL A 59 -2.47 10.86 3.24
N LEU A 60 -1.56 10.20 3.95
CA LEU A 60 -0.20 10.69 4.18
C LEU A 60 0.57 10.90 2.86
N GLY A 61 0.52 9.90 1.96
CA GLY A 61 1.15 9.99 0.65
C GLY A 61 0.60 11.14 -0.18
N TYR A 62 -0.71 11.37 -0.15
CA TYR A 62 -1.34 12.48 -0.86
C TYR A 62 -0.91 13.85 -0.32
N PHE A 63 -0.81 14.00 1.00
CA PHE A 63 -0.30 15.24 1.60
C PHE A 63 1.16 15.53 1.19
N ILE A 64 2.04 14.52 1.26
CA ILE A 64 3.44 14.68 0.85
C ILE A 64 3.53 15.03 -0.63
N TYR A 65 2.76 14.35 -1.48
CA TYR A 65 2.75 14.58 -2.92
C TYR A 65 2.28 16.00 -3.28
N THR A 66 1.18 16.47 -2.67
CA THR A 66 0.63 17.79 -2.97
C THR A 66 1.58 18.91 -2.57
N GLU A 67 2.20 18.82 -1.40
CA GLU A 67 3.20 19.79 -0.95
C GLU A 67 4.48 19.74 -1.80
N GLY A 68 4.94 18.53 -2.14
CA GLY A 68 6.09 18.35 -3.03
C GLY A 68 5.85 18.95 -4.42
N LYS A 69 4.65 18.73 -4.99
CA LYS A 69 4.28 19.27 -6.30
C LYS A 69 4.23 20.80 -6.30
N LYS A 70 3.60 21.41 -5.29
CA LYS A 70 3.53 22.88 -5.16
C LYS A 70 4.92 23.50 -5.08
N LYS A 71 5.80 22.94 -4.23
CA LYS A 71 7.19 23.42 -4.08
C LYS A 71 7.99 23.23 -5.36
N HIS A 72 7.86 22.08 -6.01
CA HIS A 72 8.53 21.82 -7.28
C HIS A 72 8.11 22.86 -8.33
N GLU A 73 6.81 23.09 -8.51
CA GLU A 73 6.30 24.10 -9.45
C GLU A 73 6.81 25.51 -9.10
N TYR A 74 6.83 25.87 -7.81
CA TYR A 74 7.37 27.15 -7.34
C TYR A 74 8.84 27.34 -7.67
N TYR A 75 9.70 26.34 -7.43
CA TYR A 75 11.14 26.42 -7.73
C TYR A 75 11.44 26.50 -9.23
N HIS A 76 10.51 26.08 -10.10
CA HIS A 76 10.63 26.26 -11.55
C HIS A 76 10.11 27.62 -12.04
N THR A 77 9.66 28.50 -11.14
CA THR A 77 9.32 29.89 -11.47
C THR A 77 10.52 30.82 -11.31
N LYS A 78 10.48 31.99 -11.95
CA LYS A 78 11.55 32.99 -11.84
C LYS A 78 11.75 33.50 -10.40
N ALA A 79 10.67 33.63 -9.64
CA ALA A 79 10.72 34.03 -8.23
C ALA A 79 11.41 32.95 -7.38
N GLY A 80 11.06 31.67 -7.61
CA GLY A 80 11.69 30.55 -6.92
C GLY A 80 13.18 30.36 -7.26
N ILE A 81 13.56 30.64 -8.52
CA ILE A 81 14.98 30.63 -8.93
C ILE A 81 15.75 31.75 -8.22
N ALA A 82 15.18 32.96 -8.12
CA ALA A 82 15.83 34.08 -7.43
C ALA A 82 16.01 33.82 -5.92
N GLU A 83 15.00 33.24 -5.26
CA GLU A 83 15.11 32.83 -3.86
C GLU A 83 16.13 31.70 -3.64
N MET A 84 16.25 30.77 -4.59
CA MET A 84 17.27 29.72 -4.55
C MET A 84 18.68 30.30 -4.72
N ASP A 85 18.86 31.24 -5.64
CA ASP A 85 20.13 31.97 -5.85
C ASP A 85 20.49 32.83 -4.62
N ASP A 86 19.52 33.47 -3.99
CA ASP A 86 19.73 34.22 -2.74
C ASP A 86 20.05 33.29 -1.56
N ASP A 87 19.43 32.11 -1.44
CA ASP A 87 19.80 31.14 -0.39
C ASP A 87 21.23 30.59 -0.61
N ILE A 88 21.66 30.37 -1.86
CA ILE A 88 23.05 29.99 -2.21
C ILE A 88 24.04 31.11 -1.87
N ARG A 89 23.63 32.37 -2.03
CA ARG A 89 24.49 33.54 -1.80
C ARG A 89 24.57 33.97 -0.33
N THR A 90 23.54 33.67 0.48
CA THR A 90 23.41 34.16 1.87
C THR A 90 23.75 33.12 2.93
N LYS A 91 23.64 31.81 2.64
CA LYS A 91 24.05 30.73 3.54
C LYS A 91 25.38 30.15 3.07
N ASP A 92 26.27 29.85 4.03
CA ASP A 92 27.53 29.17 3.74
C ASP A 92 27.28 27.93 2.83
N PRO A 93 28.13 27.66 1.82
CA PRO A 93 27.91 26.63 0.78
C PRO A 93 27.79 25.18 1.31
N LEU A 94 27.83 25.00 2.63
CA LEU A 94 27.77 23.72 3.32
C LEU A 94 26.36 23.38 3.86
N SER A 95 25.37 24.28 3.78
CA SER A 95 24.02 24.05 4.32
C SER A 95 23.31 22.82 3.73
N HIS A 96 23.44 22.58 2.43
CA HIS A 96 22.85 21.42 1.75
C HIS A 96 23.51 20.07 2.13
N TYR A 97 24.69 20.08 2.75
CA TYR A 97 25.40 18.88 3.22
C TYR A 97 25.07 18.54 4.69
N THR A 98 24.40 19.41 5.43
CA THR A 98 24.09 19.18 6.86
C THR A 98 23.07 18.06 7.07
N PHE A 99 22.05 17.92 6.23
CA PHE A 99 21.06 16.83 6.31
C PHE A 99 21.69 15.47 5.98
N THR A 100 22.55 15.41 4.95
CA THR A 100 23.28 14.19 4.56
C THR A 100 24.33 13.79 5.60
N LEU A 101 25.06 14.74 6.19
CA LEU A 101 26.01 14.48 7.27
C LEU A 101 25.31 14.06 8.57
N TYR A 102 24.16 14.66 8.91
CA TYR A 102 23.38 14.27 10.09
C TYR A 102 22.83 12.84 9.96
N LEU A 103 22.32 12.47 8.77
CA LEU A 103 21.87 11.11 8.49
C LEU A 103 23.03 10.09 8.51
N SER A 104 24.25 10.48 8.13
CA SER A 104 25.44 9.61 8.16
C SER A 104 26.03 9.44 9.58
N VAL A 105 25.88 10.44 10.45
CA VAL A 105 26.34 10.38 11.86
C VAL A 105 25.34 9.65 12.76
N SER A 106 24.03 9.71 12.50
CA SER A 106 23.02 9.00 13.30
C SER A 106 22.81 7.51 12.94
N ILE A 107 23.45 7.02 11.86
CA ILE A 107 23.35 5.61 11.41
C ILE A 107 24.60 4.79 11.81
N LYS A 108 25.57 5.37 12.53
CA LYS A 108 26.76 4.68 13.05
C LYS A 108 26.71 4.56 14.57
#